data_AF-H1LSI0-F1
#
_entry.id   AF-H1LSI0-F1
#
_cell.length_a   1.000
_cell.length_b   1.000
_cell.length_c   1.000
_cell.angle_alpha   90.00
_cell.angle_beta   90.00
_cell.angle_gamma   90.00
#
_symmetry.space_group_name_H-M   'P 1'
#
loop_
_entity.id
_entity.type
_entity.pdbx_description
1 polymer ?
#
loop_
_entity_poly.entity_id
_entity_poly.type
_entity_poly.pdbx_seq_one_letter_code
_entity_poly.pdbx_strand_id
1 'polypeptide(L)'
;SKAKGMEINMDETTFPFSKKVLDRANTIEFSYVDFNLPESILTNEAEVIEVKNEFLRSKYLKLRTDCIDKWEAVKKFNDDITKINSVLEKSDSHFGYRMRDEIIFYMLYNDEFGLLDEKEAFDNQIMQKILPRIQGSSESTAYILRELFKICAGSFINNNGQTDGLKMKSYLDNKGIADYPKSAEKIYKMLRRYEDDDFTSFWV
;
A
#
# COMPACT_ATOMS: atom_id res chain seq x y z
N SER A 1 -11.84 -20.95 9.64
CA SER A 1 -10.82 -19.88 9.76
C SER A 1 -11.47 -18.71 10.47
N LYS A 2 -10.99 -18.29 11.65
CA LYS A 2 -11.49 -17.06 12.29
C LYS A 2 -10.64 -15.90 11.75
N ALA A 3 -11.21 -15.09 10.87
CA ALA A 3 -10.62 -13.80 10.52
C ALA A 3 -10.67 -12.93 11.78
N LYS A 4 -9.53 -12.47 12.26
CA LYS A 4 -9.43 -11.58 13.42
C LYS A 4 -9.03 -10.21 12.90
N GLY A 5 -9.98 -9.27 12.87
CA GLY A 5 -9.68 -7.85 12.69
C GLY A 5 -9.15 -7.26 14.00
N MET A 6 -8.26 -6.28 13.90
CA MET A 6 -7.80 -5.48 15.03
C MET A 6 -7.94 -4.02 14.61
N GLU A 7 -8.76 -3.27 15.33
CA GLU A 7 -8.88 -1.82 15.20
C GLU A 7 -7.95 -1.17 16.23
N ILE A 8 -7.19 -0.18 15.80
CA ILE A 8 -6.16 0.47 16.63
C ILE A 8 -6.24 1.96 16.40
N ASN A 9 -6.32 2.72 17.49
CA ASN A 9 -6.20 4.18 17.45
C ASN A 9 -4.70 4.55 17.50
N MET A 10 -4.18 5.08 16.39
CA MET A 10 -2.75 5.41 16.29
C MET A 10 -2.34 6.59 17.16
N ASP A 11 -3.26 7.54 17.42
CA ASP A 11 -3.02 8.74 18.23
C ASP A 11 -2.72 8.42 19.71
N GLU A 12 -3.11 7.22 20.17
CA GLU A 12 -2.87 6.74 21.55
C GLU A 12 -1.65 5.82 21.66
N THR A 13 -1.12 5.31 20.54
CA THR A 13 0.02 4.38 20.55
C THR A 13 1.36 5.11 20.48
N THR A 14 2.15 4.96 21.55
CA THR A 14 3.52 5.53 21.65
C THR A 14 4.61 4.64 21.03
N PHE A 15 4.27 3.42 20.58
CA PHE A 15 5.23 2.48 19.99
C PHE A 15 4.81 2.03 18.59
N PRO A 16 5.73 2.03 17.61
CA PRO A 16 5.43 1.55 16.27
C PRO A 16 5.22 0.03 16.24
N PHE A 17 4.45 -0.46 15.25
CA PHE A 17 4.32 -1.89 15.03
C PHE A 17 5.64 -2.54 14.65
N SER A 18 5.89 -3.73 15.21
CA SER A 18 7.05 -4.51 14.81
C SER A 18 6.92 -5.05 13.38
N LYS A 19 8.07 -5.22 12.70
CA LYS A 19 8.13 -5.83 11.35
C LYS A 19 7.43 -7.19 11.28
N LYS A 20 7.41 -7.96 12.37
CA LYS A 20 6.74 -9.28 12.48
C LYS A 20 5.21 -9.17 12.51
N VAL A 21 4.68 -8.10 13.11
CA VAL A 21 3.23 -7.83 13.11
C VAL A 21 2.82 -7.38 11.71
N LEU A 22 3.56 -6.44 11.12
CA LEU A 22 3.28 -5.93 9.77
C LEU A 22 3.42 -7.00 8.68
N ASP A 23 4.25 -8.03 8.89
CA ASP A 23 4.35 -9.19 7.99
C ASP A 23 3.05 -10.02 7.93
N ARG A 24 2.16 -9.89 8.91
CA ARG A 24 0.92 -10.68 9.04
C ARG A 24 -0.34 -9.82 9.01
N ALA A 25 -0.21 -8.52 8.90
CA ALA A 25 -1.32 -7.59 8.89
C ALA A 25 -1.54 -7.03 7.47
N ASN A 26 -2.79 -6.70 7.17
CA ASN A 26 -3.13 -5.71 6.15
C ASN A 26 -3.52 -4.44 6.89
N THR A 27 -3.06 -3.30 6.40
CA THR A 27 -3.36 -2.01 7.00
C THR A 27 -4.41 -1.31 6.17
N ILE A 28 -5.46 -0.78 6.80
CA ILE A 28 -6.40 0.13 6.14
C ILE A 28 -6.41 1.41 7.00
N GLU A 29 -6.06 2.52 6.39
CA GLU A 29 -6.02 3.82 7.05
C GLU A 29 -7.28 4.62 6.71
N PHE A 30 -7.96 5.13 7.74
CA PHE A 30 -9.09 6.05 7.62
C PHE A 30 -8.64 7.45 8.02
N SER A 31 -8.04 8.18 7.07
CA SER A 31 -7.51 9.53 7.30
C SER A 31 -8.37 10.66 6.72
N TYR A 32 -9.31 10.31 5.82
CA TYR A 32 -10.23 11.28 5.24
C TYR A 32 -11.44 11.46 6.15
N VAL A 33 -11.65 12.70 6.62
CA VAL A 33 -12.83 13.10 7.37
C VAL A 33 -13.66 14.01 6.48
N ASP A 34 -14.83 13.53 6.08
CA ASP A 34 -15.85 14.37 5.46
C ASP A 34 -16.86 14.81 6.52
N PHE A 35 -16.92 16.12 6.78
CA PHE A 35 -17.91 16.71 7.68
C PHE A 35 -19.26 16.95 7.00
N ASN A 36 -19.34 16.75 5.68
CA ASN A 36 -20.61 16.88 4.98
C ASN A 36 -21.57 15.81 5.47
N LEU A 37 -22.67 16.25 6.07
CA LEU A 37 -23.77 15.36 6.40
C LEU A 37 -24.48 14.97 5.10
N PRO A 38 -24.77 13.68 4.90
CA PRO A 38 -25.61 13.29 3.77
C PRO A 38 -26.98 13.97 3.91
N GLU A 39 -27.55 14.44 2.81
CA GLU A 39 -28.86 15.11 2.78
C GLU A 39 -29.99 14.21 3.35
N SER A 40 -29.78 12.90 3.35
CA SER A 40 -30.67 11.90 3.95
C SER A 40 -29.88 10.78 4.61
N ILE A 41 -30.37 10.27 5.75
CA ILE A 41 -29.89 9.01 6.33
C ILE A 41 -30.44 7.88 5.45
N LEU A 42 -29.57 7.24 4.67
CA LEU A 42 -29.93 6.03 3.93
C LEU A 42 -30.13 4.89 4.94
N THR A 43 -31.39 4.57 5.24
CA THR A 43 -31.75 3.28 5.84
C THR A 43 -31.77 2.25 4.73
N ASN A 44 -30.59 1.85 4.23
CA ASN A 44 -30.50 0.66 3.39
C ASN A 44 -30.82 -0.54 4.29
N GLU A 45 -31.93 -1.20 4.05
CA GLU A 45 -32.17 -2.52 4.62
C GLU A 45 -31.03 -3.43 4.14
N ALA A 46 -30.27 -3.98 5.08
CA ALA A 46 -29.15 -4.83 4.75
C ALA A 46 -29.68 -6.09 4.07
N GLU A 47 -29.41 -6.25 2.78
CA GLU A 47 -29.70 -7.49 2.07
C GLU A 47 -28.85 -8.61 2.67
N VAL A 48 -29.51 -9.67 3.13
CA VAL A 48 -28.83 -10.87 3.62
C VAL A 48 -28.28 -11.61 2.42
N ILE A 49 -26.97 -11.48 2.20
CA ILE A 49 -26.26 -12.26 1.19
C ILE A 49 -25.91 -13.61 1.78
N GLU A 50 -26.52 -14.68 1.28
CA GLU A 50 -26.17 -16.04 1.68
C GLU A 50 -24.84 -16.44 0.99
N VAL A 51 -23.76 -16.44 1.78
CA VAL A 51 -22.42 -16.78 1.29
C VAL A 51 -22.05 -18.20 1.73
N LYS A 52 -21.75 -19.07 0.76
CA LYS A 52 -21.26 -20.43 1.04
C LYS A 52 -19.87 -20.36 1.68
N ASN A 53 -19.55 -21.31 2.56
CA ASN A 53 -18.24 -21.40 3.22
C ASN A 53 -17.07 -21.44 2.21
N GLU A 54 -17.30 -22.00 1.02
CA GLU A 54 -16.34 -22.01 -0.09
C GLU A 54 -15.84 -20.61 -0.48
N PHE A 55 -16.71 -19.58 -0.40
CA PHE A 55 -16.33 -18.19 -0.64
C PHE A 55 -15.31 -17.66 0.40
N LEU A 56 -15.41 -18.12 1.64
CA LEU A 56 -14.51 -17.71 2.73
C LEU A 56 -13.21 -18.54 2.78
N ARG A 57 -13.08 -19.57 1.94
CA ARG A 57 -11.87 -20.39 1.87
C ARG A 57 -10.91 -19.81 0.85
N SER A 58 -9.63 -19.74 1.22
CA SER A 58 -8.59 -19.39 0.25
C SER A 58 -8.46 -20.50 -0.78
N LYS A 59 -8.69 -20.16 -2.04
CA LYS A 59 -8.45 -20.99 -3.22
C LYS A 59 -6.95 -21.19 -3.46
N TYR A 60 -6.14 -20.19 -3.13
CA TYR A 60 -4.69 -20.22 -3.26
C TYR A 60 -4.01 -20.30 -1.89
N LEU A 61 -3.15 -21.30 -1.70
CA LEU A 61 -2.34 -21.50 -0.50
C LEU A 61 -0.84 -21.53 -0.82
N LYS A 62 -0.47 -22.01 -2.02
CA LYS A 62 0.91 -22.11 -2.49
C LYS A 62 0.99 -21.78 -3.98
N LEU A 63 1.79 -20.76 -4.32
CA LEU A 63 1.96 -20.31 -5.71
C LEU A 63 2.34 -21.43 -6.69
N ARG A 64 3.24 -22.32 -6.27
CA ARG A 64 3.80 -23.36 -7.15
C ARG A 64 2.84 -24.52 -7.43
N THR A 65 1.81 -24.70 -6.63
CA THR A 65 0.86 -25.81 -6.81
C THR A 65 -0.50 -25.34 -7.25
N ASP A 66 -0.93 -24.17 -6.78
CA ASP A 66 -2.33 -23.74 -6.90
C ASP A 66 -2.54 -22.73 -8.03
N CYS A 67 -1.46 -22.21 -8.63
CA CYS A 67 -1.50 -21.14 -9.64
C CYS A 67 -0.76 -21.51 -10.93
N ILE A 68 -0.63 -22.79 -11.27
CA ILE A 68 0.11 -23.26 -12.45
C ILE A 68 -0.51 -22.72 -13.75
N ASP A 69 -1.84 -22.69 -13.78
CA ASP A 69 -2.66 -22.13 -14.86
C ASP A 69 -2.53 -20.60 -15.00
N LYS A 70 -2.18 -19.91 -13.91
CA LYS A 70 -2.00 -18.45 -13.86
C LYS A 70 -0.54 -18.00 -13.75
N TRP A 71 0.40 -18.87 -14.11
CA TRP A 71 1.82 -18.66 -13.84
C TRP A 71 2.41 -17.43 -14.56
N GLU A 72 1.87 -17.04 -15.71
CA GLU A 72 2.32 -15.82 -16.42
C GLU A 72 1.97 -14.55 -15.64
N ALA A 73 0.74 -14.46 -15.11
CA ALA A 73 0.31 -13.36 -14.24
C ALA A 73 1.14 -13.34 -12.94
N VAL A 74 1.41 -14.53 -12.36
CA VAL A 74 2.28 -14.65 -11.18
C VAL A 74 3.67 -14.06 -11.46
N LYS A 75 4.29 -14.38 -12.59
CA LYS A 75 5.61 -13.83 -12.98
C LYS A 75 5.55 -12.31 -13.13
N LYS A 76 4.55 -11.79 -13.86
CA LYS A 76 4.34 -10.35 -14.03
C LYS A 76 4.26 -9.63 -12.69
N PHE A 77 3.35 -10.04 -11.80
CA PHE A 77 3.19 -9.42 -10.49
C PHE A 77 4.44 -9.59 -9.61
N ASN A 78 5.10 -10.75 -9.68
CA ASN A 78 6.35 -10.97 -8.94
C ASN A 78 7.45 -10.01 -9.40
N ASP A 79 7.55 -9.71 -10.69
CA ASP A 79 8.57 -8.79 -11.21
C ASP A 79 8.35 -7.37 -10.69
N ASP A 80 7.10 -6.89 -10.65
CA ASP A 80 6.76 -5.58 -10.10
C ASP A 80 7.02 -5.49 -8.59
N ILE A 81 6.67 -6.53 -7.83
CA ILE A 81 6.98 -6.64 -6.40
C ILE A 81 8.50 -6.67 -6.17
N THR A 82 9.25 -7.36 -7.04
CA THR A 82 10.71 -7.47 -6.93
C THR A 82 11.37 -6.11 -7.11
N LYS A 83 10.92 -5.30 -8.09
CA LYS A 83 11.41 -3.92 -8.29
C LYS A 83 11.27 -3.09 -7.02
N ILE A 84 10.11 -3.16 -6.37
CA ILE A 84 9.86 -2.45 -5.11
C ILE A 84 10.75 -2.99 -3.97
N ASN A 85 10.85 -4.31 -3.84
CA ASN A 85 11.63 -4.92 -2.75
C ASN A 85 13.14 -4.59 -2.86
N SER A 86 13.67 -4.47 -4.07
CA SER A 86 15.06 -4.02 -4.31
C SER A 86 15.32 -2.59 -3.85
N VAL A 87 14.32 -1.72 -3.84
CA VAL A 87 14.43 -0.38 -3.23
C VAL A 87 14.51 -0.49 -1.71
N LEU A 88 13.65 -1.31 -1.11
CA LEU A 88 13.57 -1.50 0.34
C LEU A 88 14.79 -2.22 0.95
N GLU A 89 15.48 -3.03 0.15
CA GLU A 89 16.68 -3.77 0.55
C GLU A 89 17.80 -2.83 1.01
N LYS A 90 17.87 -1.61 0.45
CA LYS A 90 18.88 -0.60 0.78
C LYS A 90 18.80 -0.05 2.20
N SER A 91 17.73 -0.32 2.95
CA SER A 91 17.59 0.07 4.36
C SER A 91 17.14 -1.07 5.28
N ASP A 92 17.37 -2.33 4.90
CA ASP A 92 16.90 -3.51 5.65
C ASP A 92 15.37 -3.53 5.89
N SER A 93 14.61 -2.87 5.02
CA SER A 93 13.15 -2.77 5.10
C SER A 93 12.42 -3.73 4.14
N HIS A 94 13.19 -4.56 3.42
CA HIS A 94 12.70 -5.60 2.54
C HIS A 94 11.77 -6.59 3.27
N PHE A 95 10.97 -7.30 2.49
CA PHE A 95 10.06 -8.34 2.98
C PHE A 95 10.38 -9.70 2.35
N GLY A 96 9.95 -10.75 3.04
CA GLY A 96 10.18 -12.13 2.64
C GLY A 96 9.07 -12.69 1.74
N TYR A 97 9.21 -13.97 1.39
CA TYR A 97 8.30 -14.67 0.49
C TYR A 97 6.83 -14.66 0.94
N ARG A 98 6.56 -14.62 2.24
CA ARG A 98 5.19 -14.60 2.75
C ARG A 98 4.42 -13.38 2.26
N MET A 99 4.98 -12.18 2.45
CA MET A 99 4.34 -10.94 2.02
C MET A 99 4.19 -10.88 0.50
N ARG A 100 5.22 -11.34 -0.22
CA ARG A 100 5.15 -11.48 -1.69
C ARG A 100 3.97 -12.36 -2.10
N ASP A 101 3.83 -13.54 -1.52
CA ASP A 101 2.78 -14.50 -1.87
C ASP A 101 1.40 -13.91 -1.56
N GLU A 102 1.24 -13.23 -0.42
CA GLU A 102 -0.01 -12.55 -0.04
C GLU A 102 -0.40 -11.46 -1.05
N ILE A 103 0.55 -10.62 -1.49
CA ILE A 103 0.31 -9.60 -2.54
C ILE A 103 -0.08 -10.27 -3.86
N ILE A 104 0.64 -11.32 -4.28
CA ILE A 104 0.33 -12.02 -5.54
C ILE A 104 -1.07 -12.64 -5.47
N PHE A 105 -1.45 -13.28 -4.36
CA PHE A 105 -2.79 -13.84 -4.21
C PHE A 105 -3.87 -12.75 -4.30
N TYR A 106 -3.65 -11.58 -3.69
CA TYR A 106 -4.55 -10.44 -3.83
C TYR A 106 -4.73 -10.05 -5.30
N MET A 107 -3.64 -9.93 -6.04
CA MET A 107 -3.68 -9.57 -7.46
C MET A 107 -4.36 -10.64 -8.33
N LEU A 108 -4.12 -11.92 -8.05
CA LEU A 108 -4.78 -13.03 -8.76
C LEU A 108 -6.28 -13.10 -8.50
N TYR A 109 -6.72 -12.82 -7.28
CA TYR A 109 -8.15 -12.72 -6.99
C TYR A 109 -8.78 -11.50 -7.67
N ASN A 110 -8.07 -10.37 -7.71
CA ASN A 110 -8.55 -9.20 -8.45
C ASN A 110 -8.71 -9.51 -9.94
N ASP A 111 -7.74 -10.17 -10.55
CA ASP A 111 -7.78 -10.61 -11.96
C ASP A 111 -8.92 -11.62 -12.22
N GLU A 112 -9.16 -12.55 -11.30
CA GLU A 112 -10.24 -13.55 -11.43
C GLU A 112 -11.64 -12.96 -11.35
N PHE A 113 -11.84 -12.00 -10.45
CA PHE A 113 -13.16 -11.47 -10.12
C PHE A 113 -13.43 -10.08 -10.71
N GLY A 114 -12.42 -9.43 -11.30
CA GLY A 114 -12.55 -8.10 -11.91
C GLY A 114 -13.01 -7.01 -10.93
N LEU A 115 -12.54 -7.07 -9.68
CA LEU A 115 -13.05 -6.21 -8.59
C LEU A 115 -12.61 -4.75 -8.73
N LEU A 116 -11.36 -4.54 -9.15
CA LEU A 116 -10.71 -3.24 -9.33
C LEU A 116 -9.85 -3.27 -10.60
N ASP A 117 -9.49 -2.09 -11.11
CA ASP A 117 -8.42 -1.99 -12.11
C ASP A 117 -7.11 -2.58 -11.55
N GLU A 118 -6.31 -3.20 -12.41
CA GLU A 118 -5.05 -3.85 -12.00
C GLU A 118 -4.11 -2.88 -11.28
N LYS A 119 -3.98 -1.64 -11.79
CA LYS A 119 -3.10 -0.65 -11.15
C LYS A 119 -3.68 -0.18 -9.84
N GLU A 120 -5.00 -0.02 -9.74
CA GLU A 120 -5.65 0.35 -8.47
C GLU A 120 -5.50 -0.75 -7.41
N ALA A 121 -5.65 -2.02 -7.80
CA ALA A 121 -5.43 -3.14 -6.90
C ALA A 121 -3.99 -3.18 -6.39
N PHE A 122 -3.01 -2.95 -7.27
CA PHE A 122 -1.60 -2.93 -6.89
C PHE A 122 -1.25 -1.70 -6.03
N ASP A 123 -1.81 -0.53 -6.34
CA ASP A 123 -1.68 0.69 -5.53
C ASP A 123 -2.17 0.45 -4.09
N ASN A 124 -3.32 -0.23 -3.94
CA ASN A 124 -3.79 -0.64 -2.61
C ASN A 124 -2.77 -1.57 -1.92
N GLN A 125 -2.15 -2.54 -2.61
CA GLN A 125 -1.16 -3.39 -1.97
C GLN A 125 0.10 -2.64 -1.53
N ILE A 126 0.57 -1.66 -2.31
CA ILE A 126 1.69 -0.79 -1.90
C ILE A 126 1.31 -0.04 -0.62
N MET A 127 0.13 0.58 -0.59
CA MET A 127 -0.38 1.32 0.57
C MET A 127 -0.56 0.44 1.82
N GLN A 128 -1.12 -0.77 1.66
CA GLN A 128 -1.56 -1.59 2.80
C GLN A 128 -0.47 -2.49 3.37
N LYS A 129 0.51 -2.90 2.55
CA LYS A 129 1.58 -3.85 2.93
C LYS A 129 2.96 -3.23 2.98
N ILE A 130 3.27 -2.33 2.04
CA ILE A 130 4.64 -1.88 1.81
C ILE A 130 4.95 -0.62 2.61
N LEU A 131 4.17 0.45 2.40
CA LEU A 131 4.38 1.74 3.07
C LEU A 131 4.34 1.66 4.61
N PRO A 132 3.49 0.83 5.26
CA PRO A 132 3.46 0.69 6.72
C PRO A 132 4.78 0.25 7.35
N ARG A 133 5.69 -0.35 6.55
CA ARG A 133 7.01 -0.80 7.01
C ARG A 133 8.05 0.30 7.01
N ILE A 134 7.77 1.43 6.37
CA ILE A 134 8.71 2.53 6.17
C ILE A 134 8.49 3.55 7.28
N GLN A 135 9.53 3.73 8.09
CA GLN A 135 9.55 4.71 9.17
C GLN A 135 11.00 4.99 9.58
N GLY A 136 11.25 6.18 10.12
CA GLY A 136 12.54 6.56 10.68
C GLY A 136 12.96 7.98 10.34
N SER A 137 14.12 8.33 10.86
CA SER A 137 14.78 9.64 10.73
C SER A 137 16.08 9.59 9.91
N SER A 138 16.36 8.47 9.25
CA SER A 138 17.58 8.30 8.45
C SER A 138 17.39 8.77 7.01
N GLU A 139 18.47 9.25 6.41
CA GLU A 139 18.50 9.60 4.97
C GLU A 139 18.17 8.41 4.07
N SER A 140 18.41 7.19 4.53
CA SER A 140 17.97 5.96 3.85
C SER A 140 16.44 5.86 3.72
N THR A 141 15.69 6.35 4.71
CA THR A 141 14.21 6.40 4.66
C THR A 141 13.75 7.41 3.62
N ALA A 142 14.33 8.61 3.62
CA ALA A 142 14.04 9.62 2.61
C ALA A 142 14.38 9.13 1.19
N TYR A 143 15.54 8.47 1.03
CA TYR A 143 15.94 7.84 -0.23
C TYR A 143 14.91 6.82 -0.72
N ILE A 144 14.44 5.92 0.15
CA ILE A 144 13.40 4.95 -0.22
C ILE A 144 12.12 5.63 -0.66
N LEU A 145 11.65 6.64 0.07
CA LEU A 145 10.45 7.38 -0.30
C LEU A 145 10.60 8.02 -1.68
N ARG A 146 11.76 8.62 -1.99
CA ARG A 146 12.05 9.17 -3.32
C ARG A 146 12.00 8.11 -4.42
N GLU A 147 12.61 6.95 -4.21
CA GLU A 147 12.62 5.87 -5.21
C GLU A 147 11.24 5.23 -5.39
N LEU A 148 10.49 5.03 -4.30
CA LEU A 148 9.12 4.51 -4.38
C LEU A 148 8.19 5.52 -5.07
N PHE A 149 8.36 6.82 -4.84
CA PHE A 149 7.59 7.83 -5.56
C PHE A 149 7.84 7.76 -7.07
N LYS A 150 9.10 7.53 -7.50
CA LYS A 150 9.42 7.34 -8.92
C LYS A 150 8.75 6.12 -9.52
N ILE A 151 8.60 5.04 -8.76
CA ILE A 151 7.84 3.86 -9.17
C ILE A 151 6.34 4.17 -9.26
N CYS A 152 5.80 4.95 -8.33
CA CYS A 152 4.36 5.19 -8.23
C CYS A 152 3.82 6.27 -9.17
N ALA A 153 4.58 7.34 -9.38
CA ALA A 153 4.13 8.49 -10.16
C ALA A 153 5.10 8.84 -11.29
N GLY A 154 6.41 8.72 -11.02
CA GLY A 154 7.47 9.00 -11.98
C GLY A 154 8.49 9.99 -11.46
N SER A 155 9.45 10.36 -12.33
CA SER A 155 10.56 11.25 -11.97
C SER A 155 10.08 12.69 -11.73
N PHE A 156 10.42 13.24 -10.56
CA PHE A 156 9.97 14.56 -10.07
C PHE A 156 11.10 15.62 -10.10
N ILE A 157 12.08 15.47 -11.01
CA ILE A 157 13.23 16.37 -11.07
C ILE A 157 12.78 17.79 -11.47
N ASN A 158 13.09 18.77 -10.62
CA ASN A 158 12.96 20.18 -10.96
C ASN A 158 14.05 20.99 -10.24
N ASN A 159 14.79 21.81 -10.99
CA ASN A 159 15.98 22.53 -10.51
C ASN A 159 15.64 23.88 -9.86
N ASN A 160 14.58 23.91 -9.05
CA ASN A 160 14.00 25.17 -8.54
C ASN A 160 14.38 25.46 -7.07
N GLY A 161 15.37 24.75 -6.52
CA GLY A 161 15.80 24.90 -5.11
C GLY A 161 14.79 24.42 -4.06
N GLN A 162 13.64 23.88 -4.49
CA GLN A 162 12.61 23.34 -3.60
C GLN A 162 13.05 22.01 -2.95
N THR A 163 12.45 21.70 -1.81
CA THR A 163 12.56 20.37 -1.19
C THR A 163 11.88 19.32 -2.07
N ASP A 164 12.25 18.05 -1.89
CA ASP A 164 11.75 16.98 -2.75
C ASP A 164 10.27 16.71 -2.49
N GLY A 165 9.80 16.88 -1.25
CA GLY A 165 8.37 16.80 -0.92
C GLY A 165 7.50 17.81 -1.68
N LEU A 166 7.98 19.05 -1.87
CA LEU A 166 7.26 20.07 -2.66
C LEU A 166 7.27 19.78 -4.17
N LYS A 167 8.37 19.21 -4.68
CA LYS A 167 8.46 18.78 -6.08
C LYS A 167 7.49 17.64 -6.35
N MET A 168 7.40 16.66 -5.45
CA MET A 168 6.45 15.56 -5.54
C MET A 168 5.00 16.06 -5.54
N LYS A 169 4.66 16.99 -4.64
CA LYS A 169 3.32 17.61 -4.64
C LYS A 169 3.01 18.30 -5.97
N SER A 170 3.92 19.15 -6.44
CA SER A 170 3.77 19.84 -7.72
C SER A 170 3.65 18.86 -8.90
N TYR A 171 4.33 17.72 -8.83
CA TYR A 171 4.22 16.67 -9.83
C TYR A 171 2.82 16.06 -9.89
N LEU A 172 2.24 15.75 -8.73
CA LEU A 172 0.88 15.21 -8.64
C LEU A 172 -0.18 16.24 -9.08
N ASP A 173 0.02 17.52 -8.74
CA ASP A 173 -0.92 18.59 -9.12
C ASP A 173 -0.91 18.87 -10.63
N ASN A 174 0.25 18.76 -11.30
CA ASN A 174 0.42 19.12 -12.70
C ASN A 174 0.31 17.94 -13.68
N LYS A 175 0.60 16.71 -13.24
CA LYS A 175 0.62 15.52 -14.11
C LYS A 175 -0.65 14.70 -13.89
N GLY A 176 -1.43 14.54 -14.95
CA GLY A 176 -2.81 14.05 -14.84
C GLY A 176 -2.99 12.61 -14.39
N ILE A 177 -1.98 11.72 -14.46
CA ILE A 177 -2.16 10.31 -14.06
C ILE A 177 -0.83 9.72 -13.54
N ALA A 178 -0.76 9.51 -12.23
CA ALA A 178 0.24 8.62 -11.61
C ALA A 178 -0.22 7.16 -11.80
N ASP A 179 0.72 6.22 -11.91
CA ASP A 179 0.38 4.79 -12.03
C ASP A 179 -0.26 4.27 -10.72
N TYR A 180 0.23 4.74 -9.58
CA TYR A 180 -0.24 4.39 -8.23
C TYR A 180 -0.50 5.68 -7.42
N PRO A 181 -1.62 6.39 -7.68
CA PRO A 181 -1.87 7.72 -7.14
C PRO A 181 -2.02 7.75 -5.61
N LYS A 182 -2.69 6.77 -4.99
CA LYS A 182 -2.90 6.76 -3.54
C LYS A 182 -1.54 6.62 -2.84
N SER A 183 -0.72 5.67 -3.27
CA SER A 183 0.62 5.45 -2.73
C SER A 183 1.54 6.64 -2.96
N ALA A 184 1.52 7.24 -4.16
CA ALA A 184 2.29 8.44 -4.43
C ALA A 184 1.89 9.61 -3.52
N GLU A 185 0.59 9.76 -3.26
CA GLU A 185 0.07 10.79 -2.35
C GLU A 185 0.61 10.58 -0.92
N LYS A 186 0.53 9.35 -0.41
CA LYS A 186 1.03 9.03 0.94
C LYS A 186 2.54 9.20 1.04
N ILE A 187 3.29 8.78 0.02
CA ILE A 187 4.75 8.92 -0.03
C ILE A 187 5.17 10.39 0.03
N TYR A 188 4.51 11.30 -0.70
CA TYR A 188 4.86 12.72 -0.61
C TYR A 188 4.60 13.25 0.81
N LYS A 189 3.47 12.87 1.44
CA LYS A 189 3.14 13.32 2.81
C LYS A 189 4.19 12.84 3.81
N MET A 190 4.62 11.58 3.68
CA MET A 190 5.70 11.02 4.50
C MET A 190 7.03 11.76 4.28
N LEU A 191 7.40 12.04 3.03
CA LEU A 191 8.65 12.76 2.75
C LEU A 191 8.61 14.20 3.25
N ARG A 192 7.48 14.89 3.11
CA ARG A 192 7.26 16.23 3.66
C ARG A 192 7.47 16.25 5.18
N ARG A 193 6.92 15.27 5.90
CA ARG A 193 7.13 15.14 7.35
C ARG A 193 8.58 14.88 7.71
N TYR A 194 9.24 14.01 6.96
CA TYR A 194 10.68 13.80 7.14
C TYR A 194 11.47 15.12 6.97
N GLU A 195 11.14 15.93 5.97
CA GLU A 195 11.80 17.22 5.72
C GLU A 195 11.48 18.29 6.78
N ASP A 196 10.25 18.26 7.33
CA ASP A 196 9.78 19.25 8.31
C ASP A 196 10.19 18.88 9.76
N ASP A 197 10.17 17.59 10.12
CA ASP A 197 10.31 17.08 11.50
C ASP A 197 11.53 16.15 11.72
N ASP A 198 12.37 15.92 10.70
CA ASP A 198 13.48 14.95 10.69
C ASP A 198 13.05 13.50 10.99
N PHE A 199 11.76 13.19 10.93
CA PHE A 199 11.21 11.84 11.15
C PHE A 199 9.95 11.65 10.33
N THR A 200 9.74 10.43 9.83
CA THR A 200 8.47 10.06 9.21
C THR A 200 8.04 8.67 9.64
N SER A 201 6.73 8.45 9.65
CA SER A 201 6.14 7.12 9.73
C SER A 201 4.91 7.05 8.84
N PHE A 202 4.44 5.85 8.55
CA PHE A 202 3.17 5.68 7.83
C PHE A 202 1.96 6.16 8.65
N TRP A 203 2.07 6.13 9.98
CA TRP A 203 0.92 6.23 10.91
C TRP A 203 0.60 7.65 11.34
N VAL A 204 1.64 8.48 11.43
CA VAL A 204 1.59 9.85 11.96
C VAL A 204 1.72 10.80 10.83
#